data_AF-A0A7Y2U5R1-F1
#
_entry.id   AF-A0A7Y2U5R1-F1
#
_cell.length_a   1.000
_cell.length_b   1.000
_cell.length_c   1.000
_cell.angle_alpha   90.00
_cell.angle_beta   90.00
_cell.angle_gamma   90.00
#
_symmetry.space_group_name_H-M   'P 1'
#
loop_
_entity.id
_entity.type
_entity.pdbx_description
1 polymer ?
#
loop_
_entity_poly.entity_id
_entity_poly.type
_entity_poly.pdbx_seq_one_letter_code
_entity_poly.pdbx_strand_id
1 'polypeptide(L)' 'PEGRVRGMRVRGGFEIDMVWKDRKLQHFEIRNVASDDGKCTIQYKGKKQELTIARGKSIVMDSF' A
#
# COMPACT_ATOMS: atom_id res chain seq x y z
N PRO A 1 7.65 -7.72 -16.81
CA PRO A 1 7.07 -8.70 -15.87
C PRO A 1 5.76 -8.15 -15.31
N GLU A 2 4.80 -9.05 -15.11
CA GLU A 2 3.45 -8.78 -14.61
C GLU A 2 3.17 -9.69 -13.42
N GLY A 3 2.24 -9.27 -12.55
CA GLY A 3 1.89 -10.07 -11.39
C GLY A 3 1.03 -9.32 -10.40
N ARG A 4 0.68 -10.03 -9.33
CA ARG A 4 -0.13 -9.52 -8.23
C ARG A 4 0.26 -10.18 -6.92
N VAL A 5 0.04 -9.46 -5.82
CA VAL A 5 0.02 -10.03 -4.47
C VAL A 5 -1.17 -9.44 -3.72
N ARG A 6 -1.77 -10.24 -2.83
CA ARG A 6 -2.89 -9.84 -1.99
C ARG A 6 -2.71 -10.34 -0.56
N GLY A 7 -3.24 -9.60 0.41
CA GLY A 7 -3.19 -9.94 1.82
C GLY A 7 -1.77 -9.92 2.39
N MET A 8 -0.83 -9.20 1.77
CA MET A 8 0.55 -9.16 2.25
C MET A 8 0.61 -8.29 3.50
N ARG A 9 0.86 -8.92 4.64
CA ARG A 9 1.08 -8.22 5.91
C ARG A 9 2.46 -7.58 5.91
N VAL A 10 2.50 -6.30 6.21
CA VAL A 10 3.72 -5.51 6.30
C VAL A 10 3.91 -4.95 7.71
N ARG A 11 5.12 -4.46 7.98
CA ARG A 11 5.46 -3.88 9.28
C ARG A 11 4.53 -2.72 9.64
N GLY A 12 4.33 -2.52 10.93
CA GLY A 12 3.46 -1.46 11.45
C GLY A 12 1.98 -1.80 11.46
N GLY A 13 1.58 -3.05 11.17
CA GLY A 13 0.18 -3.45 11.28
C GLY A 13 -0.67 -3.09 10.07
N PHE A 14 -0.07 -3.06 8.87
CA PHE A 14 -0.77 -2.81 7.62
C PHE A 14 -0.81 -4.07 6.76
N GLU A 15 -1.79 -4.11 5.87
CA GLU A 15 -1.93 -5.13 4.83
C GLU A 15 -1.97 -4.43 3.48
N ILE A 16 -1.34 -5.04 2.47
CA ILE A 16 -1.32 -4.49 1.11
C ILE A 16 -1.79 -5.50 0.07
N ASP A 17 -2.44 -4.95 -0.94
CA ASP A 17 -2.73 -5.60 -2.22
C ASP A 17 -2.08 -4.78 -3.33
N MET A 18 -1.42 -5.43 -4.28
CA MET A 18 -0.84 -4.72 -5.43
C MET A 18 -0.89 -5.54 -6.71
N VAL A 19 -1.05 -4.83 -7.83
CA VAL A 19 -0.99 -5.37 -9.19
C VAL A 19 0.00 -4.56 -9.99
N TRP A 20 0.90 -5.23 -10.71
CA TRP A 20 1.85 -4.59 -11.60
C TRP A 20 1.81 -5.21 -12.99
N LYS A 21 2.05 -4.37 -14.00
CA LYS A 21 2.20 -4.75 -15.39
C LYS A 21 3.28 -3.87 -16.03
N ASP A 22 4.09 -4.45 -16.91
CA ASP A 22 5.17 -3.72 -17.62
C ASP A 22 6.11 -2.94 -16.68
N ARG A 23 6.44 -3.53 -15.53
CA ARG A 23 7.27 -2.91 -14.47
C ARG A 23 6.67 -1.63 -13.88
N LYS A 24 5.35 -1.47 -13.96
CA LYS A 24 4.60 -0.35 -13.40
C LYS A 24 3.47 -0.85 -12.51
N LEU A 25 3.35 -0.27 -11.31
CA LEU A 25 2.22 -0.43 -10.42
C LEU A 25 0.95 0.08 -11.11
N GLN A 26 -0.04 -0.78 -11.24
CA GLN A 26 -1.34 -0.46 -11.82
C GLN A 26 -2.37 -0.17 -10.73
N HIS A 27 -2.30 -0.95 -9.65
CA HIS A 27 -3.19 -0.84 -8.51
C HIS A 27 -2.41 -1.10 -7.23
N PHE A 28 -2.72 -0.32 -6.19
CA PHE A 28 -2.21 -0.50 -4.86
C PHE A 28 -3.29 -0.15 -3.84
N GLU A 29 -3.58 -1.07 -2.93
CA GLU A 29 -4.39 -0.82 -1.74
C GLU A 29 -3.51 -1.05 -0.51
N ILE A 30 -3.58 -0.12 0.44
CA ILE A 30 -3.02 -0.30 1.77
C ILE A 30 -4.12 -0.15 2.80
N ARG A 31 -4.22 -1.10 3.72
CA ARG A 31 -5.20 -1.12 4.81
C ARG A 31 -4.49 -1.06 6.15
N ASN A 32 -4.95 -0.16 7.03
CA ASN A 32 -4.55 -0.20 8.43
C ASN A 32 -5.36 -1.28 9.16
N VAL A 33 -4.71 -2.38 9.52
CA VAL A 33 -5.34 -3.50 10.24
C VAL A 33 -5.12 -3.36 11.75
N ALA A 34 -3.95 -2.86 12.17
CA ALA A 34 -3.53 -2.89 13.56
C ALA A 34 -2.71 -1.70 14.08
N SER A 35 -2.37 -0.70 13.24
CA SER A 35 -1.64 0.49 13.70
C SER A 35 -2.53 1.42 14.52
N ASP A 36 -2.03 1.85 15.68
CA ASP A 36 -2.72 2.78 16.58
C ASP A 36 -2.59 4.25 16.13
N ASP A 37 -1.43 4.66 15.61
CA ASP A 37 -1.22 6.03 15.10
C ASP A 37 -1.60 6.18 13.62
N GLY A 38 -1.78 5.05 12.91
CA GLY A 38 -2.13 5.00 11.50
C GLY A 38 -1.07 5.55 10.55
N LYS A 39 0.12 5.92 11.04
CA LYS A 39 1.16 6.54 10.22
C LYS A 39 1.90 5.48 9.42
N CYS A 40 2.02 5.71 8.12
CA CYS A 40 2.84 4.88 7.26
C CYS A 40 3.53 5.72 6.19
N THR A 41 4.62 5.19 5.66
CA THR A 41 5.32 5.75 4.50
C THR A 41 5.24 4.77 3.35
N ILE A 42 4.84 5.27 2.18
CA ILE A 42 4.92 4.56 0.91
C ILE A 42 6.07 5.15 0.09
N GLN A 43 6.84 4.28 -0.55
CA GLN A 43 7.88 4.68 -1.50
C GLN A 43 7.74 3.90 -2.80
N TYR A 44 7.66 4.62 -3.93
CA TYR A 44 7.61 4.01 -5.25
C TYR A 44 8.35 4.89 -6.26
N LYS A 45 9.29 4.30 -7.03
CA LYS A 45 10.10 4.99 -8.04
C LYS A 45 10.74 6.31 -7.56
N GLY A 46 11.28 6.31 -6.35
CA GLY A 46 11.92 7.49 -5.75
C GLY A 46 10.96 8.54 -5.18
N LYS A 47 9.64 8.41 -5.41
CA LYS A 47 8.63 9.24 -4.74
C LYS A 47 8.31 8.65 -3.37
N LYS A 48 8.41 9.46 -2.32
CA LYS A 48 8.02 9.13 -0.96
C LYS A 48 6.72 9.88 -0.62
N GLN A 49 5.77 9.19 -0.02
CA GLN A 49 4.52 9.76 0.47
C GLN A 49 4.24 9.28 1.89
N GLU A 50 3.99 10.23 2.78
CA GLU A 50 3.59 9.96 4.15
C GLU A 50 2.06 10.02 4.24
N LEU A 51 1.47 9.02 4.89
CA LEU A 51 0.03 8.85 4.98
C LEU A 51 -0.36 8.57 6.43
N THR A 52 -1.54 9.03 6.79
CA THR A 52 -2.21 8.62 8.03
C THR A 52 -3.51 7.92 7.65
N ILE A 53 -3.61 6.64 8.00
CA ILE A 53 -4.76 5.79 7.68
C ILE A 53 -5.37 5.35 9.00
N ALA A 54 -6.61 5.77 9.27
CA ALA A 54 -7.33 5.34 10.46
C ALA A 54 -7.50 3.80 10.47
N ARG A 55 -7.50 3.21 11.66
CA ARG A 55 -7.66 1.76 11.82
C ARG A 55 -8.94 1.26 11.14
N GLY A 56 -8.83 0.16 10.40
CA GLY A 56 -9.92 -0.41 9.61
C GLY A 56 -10.21 0.32 8.29
N LYS A 57 -9.49 1.41 7.97
CA LYS A 57 -9.60 2.10 6.68
C LYS A 57 -8.49 1.67 5.72
N SER A 58 -8.74 1.89 4.44
CA SER A 58 -7.76 1.71 3.39
C SER A 58 -7.67 2.94 2.48
N ILE A 59 -6.53 3.05 1.81
CA ILE A 59 -6.30 3.98 0.72
C ILE A 59 -6.04 3.13 -0.52
N VAL A 60 -6.75 3.48 -1.60
CA VAL A 60 -6.55 2.89 -2.93
C VAL A 60 -5.88 3.93 -3.81
N MET A 61 -4.84 3.50 -4.51
CA MET A 61 -4.11 4.30 -5.49
C MET A 61 -4.09 3.54 -6.81
N ASP A 62 -4.91 4.01 -7.74
CA ASP A 62 -4.90 3.54 -9.12
C ASP A 62 -3.94 4.41 -9.92
N SER A 63 -2.94 3.77 -10.55
CA SER A 63 -1.85 4.38 -11.33
C SER A 63 -0.92 5.35 -10.57
N PHE A 64 0.39 5.07 -10.61
CA PHE A 64 1.48 5.91 -10.07
C PHE A 64 2.37 6.54 -11.15
#